data_AF-A0A9X3WEA9-F1
#
_entry.id   AF-A0A9X3WEA9-F1
#
_cell.length_a   1.000
_cell.length_b   1.000
_cell.length_c   1.000
_cell.angle_alpha   90.00
_cell.angle_beta   90.00
_cell.angle_gamma   90.00
#
_symmetry.space_group_name_H-M   'P 1'
#
loop_
_entity.id
_entity.type
_entity.pdbx_description
1 polymer ?
#
loop_
_entity_poly.entity_id
_entity_poly.type
_entity_poly.pdbx_seq_one_letter_code
_entity_poly.pdbx_strand_id
1 'polypeptide(L)' 'MKCKSCEGIGMIKCDACSGEGVDYGISKCSKCSGEGEYTCSTCEGKGKVGFFAWLKSS' A
#
# COMPACT_ATOMS: atom_id res chain seq x y z
N MET A 1 -5.22 0.99 -16.50
CA MET A 1 -6.32 1.58 -15.69
C MET A 1 -5.83 1.83 -14.26
N LYS A 2 -6.43 2.80 -13.55
CA LYS A 2 -6.06 3.12 -12.16
C LYS A 2 -6.23 1.88 -11.28
N CYS A 3 -5.20 1.52 -10.52
CA CYS A 3 -5.31 0.42 -9.56
C CYS A 3 -6.24 0.84 -8.41
N LYS A 4 -7.32 0.08 -8.17
CA LYS A 4 -8.30 0.39 -7.12
C LYS A 4 -7.71 0.15 -5.72
N SER A 5 -6.94 -0.93 -5.54
CA SER A 5 -6.36 -1.32 -4.23
C SER A 5 -5.45 -0.27 -3.61
N CYS A 6 -4.77 0.54 -4.42
CA CYS A 6 -3.89 1.61 -3.95
C CYS A 6 -4.28 2.98 -4.47
N GLU A 7 -5.51 3.14 -4.98
CA GLU A 7 -6.01 4.43 -5.45
C GLU A 7 -5.05 5.10 -6.45
N GLY A 8 -4.38 4.32 -7.29
CA GLY A 8 -3.44 4.82 -8.29
C GLY A 8 -2.08 5.26 -7.76
N ILE A 9 -1.86 5.22 -6.44
CA ILE A 9 -0.63 5.66 -5.78
C ILE A 9 0.51 4.66 -6.05
N GLY A 10 0.19 3.37 -6.09
CA GLY A 10 1.19 2.30 -6.19
C GLY A 10 1.69 1.79 -4.84
N MET A 11 1.37 2.50 -3.76
CA MET A 11 1.73 2.11 -2.39
C MET A 11 0.48 2.06 -1.52
N ILE A 12 0.51 1.21 -0.49
CA ILE A 12 -0.54 1.04 0.51
C ILE A 12 0.04 1.45 1.85
N LYS A 13 -0.60 2.42 2.51
CA LYS A 13 -0.19 2.86 3.83
C LYS A 13 -0.37 1.73 4.84
N CYS A 14 0.56 1.61 5.78
CA CYS A 14 0.42 0.66 6.86
C CYS A 14 -0.64 1.14 7.83
N ASP A 15 -1.78 0.44 7.87
CA ASP A 15 -2.88 0.72 8.80
C ASP A 15 -2.46 0.72 10.27
N ALA A 16 -1.48 -0.10 10.66
CA ALA A 16 -1.07 -0.17 12.06
C ALA A 16 -0.39 1.10 12.58
N CYS A 17 0.21 1.89 11.69
CA CYS A 17 0.89 3.13 12.04
C CYS A 17 0.41 4.31 11.20
N SER A 18 -0.73 4.18 10.51
CA SER A 18 -1.31 5.19 9.61
C SER A 18 -0.36 5.82 8.58
N GLY A 19 0.70 5.12 8.18
CA GLY A 19 1.74 5.68 7.29
C GLY A 19 2.98 6.27 7.98
N GLU A 20 3.02 6.34 9.31
CA GLU A 20 4.11 7.00 10.04
C GLU A 20 5.38 6.14 10.17
N GLY A 21 5.25 4.82 10.05
CA GLY A 21 6.36 3.88 10.28
C GLY A 21 6.72 3.68 11.76
N VAL A 22 6.03 4.37 12.66
CA VAL A 22 6.25 4.26 14.11
C VAL A 22 4.96 3.90 14.85
N ASP A 23 5.11 3.08 15.88
CA ASP A 23 4.06 2.67 16.81
C ASP A 23 4.24 3.48 18.10
N TYR A 24 3.17 4.19 18.52
CA TYR A 24 3.16 5.12 19.65
C TYR A 24 4.25 6.22 19.61
N GLY A 25 4.79 6.52 18.42
CA GLY A 25 5.77 7.61 18.21
C GLY A 25 7.19 7.34 18.72
N ILE A 26 7.48 6.16 19.25
CA ILE A 26 8.78 5.84 19.87
C ILE A 26 9.39 4.54 19.34
N SER A 27 8.55 3.60 18.92
CA SER A 27 8.99 2.29 18.43
C SER A 27 8.76 2.18 16.94
N LYS A 28 9.62 1.47 16.21
CA LYS A 28 9.34 1.13 14.81
C LYS A 28 8.07 0.28 14.76
N CYS A 29 7.16 0.61 13.85
CA CYS A 29 5.95 -0.18 13.66
C CYS A 29 6.35 -1.60 13.25
N SER A 30 6.00 -2.59 14.07
CA SER A 30 6.41 -3.99 13.83
C SER A 30 5.75 -4.58 12.59
N LYS A 31 4.60 -4.04 12.17
CA LYS A 31 3.89 -4.53 10.99
C LYS A 31 4.62 -4.15 9.69
N CYS A 32 5.11 -2.91 9.61
CA CYS A 32 5.87 -2.41 8.45
C CYS A 32 7.38 -2.35 8.67
N SER A 33 7.87 -2.89 9.79
CA SER A 33 9.28 -2.80 10.19
C SER A 33 9.90 -1.40 10.15
N GLY A 34 9.08 -0.35 10.27
CA GLY A 34 9.53 1.03 10.16
C GLY A 34 9.33 1.70 8.80
N GLU A 35 8.84 1.00 7.77
CA GLU A 35 8.67 1.57 6.42
C GLU A 35 7.48 2.54 6.33
N GLY A 36 6.44 2.35 7.14
CA GLY A 36 5.22 3.16 7.11
C GLY A 36 4.25 2.82 5.98
N GLU A 37 4.75 2.28 4.88
CA GLU A 37 4.00 1.95 3.69
C GLU A 37 4.54 0.69 3.02
N TYR A 38 3.71 0.04 2.22
CA TYR A 38 4.04 -1.18 1.48
C TYR A 38 3.79 -0.97 0.00
N THR A 39 4.58 -1.64 -0.82
CA THR A 39 4.31 -1.69 -2.26
C THR A 39 2.98 -2.40 -2.51
N CYS A 40 2.09 -1.77 -3.28
CA CYS A 40 0.82 -2.38 -3.64
C CYS A 40 1.06 -3.65 -4.47
N SER A 41 0.74 -4.81 -3.93
CA SER A 41 0.94 -6.09 -4.61
C SER A 41 0.05 -6.25 -5.85
N THR A 42 -1.10 -5.58 -5.90
CA THR A 42 -2.01 -5.66 -7.06
C THR A 42 -1.43 -5.00 -8.32
N CYS A 43 -0.65 -3.93 -8.17
CA CYS A 43 -0.02 -3.22 -9.29
C CYS A 43 1.50 -3.25 -9.26
N GLU A 44 2.09 -3.94 -8.30
CA GLU A 44 3.54 -4.04 -8.09
C GLU A 44 4.22 -2.65 -8.09
N GLY A 45 3.64 -1.69 -7.36
CA GLY A 45 4.17 -0.32 -7.31
C GLY A 45 3.84 0.57 -8.52
N LYS A 46 3.23 0.06 -9.58
CA LYS A 46 3.00 0.83 -10.82
C LYS A 46 1.85 1.83 -10.74
N GLY A 47 0.97 1.73 -9.75
CA GLY A 47 -0.27 2.53 -9.62
C GLY A 47 -1.33 2.23 -10.69
N LYS A 48 -1.05 1.34 -11.63
CA LYS A 48 -1.94 0.96 -12.72
C LYS A 48 -1.91 -0.54 -12.96
N VAL A 49 -3.06 -1.06 -13.34
CA VAL A 49 -3.22 -2.47 -13.69
C VAL A 49 -3.80 -2.60 -15.10
N GLY A 50 -3.56 -3.77 -15.71
CA GLY A 50 -4.17 -4.16 -16.97
C GLY A 50 -5.68 -4.33 -16.86
N PHE A 51 -6.36 -4.41 -18.01
CA PHE A 51 -7.82 -4.50 -18.08
C PHE A 51 -8.38 -5.69 -17.31
N PHE A 52 -7.81 -6.87 -17.52
CA PHE A 52 -8.23 -8.09 -16.83
C PHE A 52 -8.03 -8.04 -15.31
N ALA A 53 -6.89 -7.50 -14.84
CA ALA A 53 -6.60 -7.36 -13.42
C ALA A 53 -7.51 -6.32 -12.75
N TRP A 54 -7.87 -5.25 -13.46
CA TRP A 54 -8.83 -4.25 -12.98
C TRP A 54 -10.25 -4.80 -12.82
N LEU A 55 -10.71 -5.63 -13.77
CA LEU A 55 -12.02 -6.29 -13.69
C LEU A 55 -12.11 -7.24 -12.50
N LYS A 56 -11.03 -7.96 -12.21
CA LYS A 56 -10.94 -8.89 -11.06
C LYS A 56 -10.77 -8.19 -9.71
N SER A 57 -10.39 -6.91 -9.71
CA SER A 57 -10.15 -6.10 -8.51
C SER A 57 -11.43 -5.44 -7.96
N SER A 58 -12.62 -5.96 -8.31
CA SER A 58 -13.92 -5.50 -7.76
C SER A 58 -14.36 -6.36 -6.59
#